data_AF-A0A7V8WLE6-F1
#
_entry.id   AF-A0A7V8WLE6-F1
#
_cell.length_a   1.000
_cell.length_b   1.000
_cell.length_c   1.000
_cell.angle_alpha   90.00
_cell.angle_beta   90.00
_cell.angle_gamma   90.00
#
_symmetry.space_group_name_H-M   'P 1'
#
loop_
_entity.id
_entity.type
_entity.pdbx_description
1 polymer ?
#
loop_
_entity_poly.entity_id
_entity_poly.type
_entity_poly.pdbx_seq_one_letter_code
_entity_poly.pdbx_strand_id
1 'polypeptide(L)' 'MFFLDEGTALKSLRGWTDQAEPDVFVALASGRSPFRCSDLLALAELIDGFLGDGGGEHV' A
#
# COMPACT_ATOMS: atom_id res chain seq x y z
N MET A 1 -16.77 -5.16 5.35
CA MET A 1 -17.79 -5.60 6.32
C MET A 1 -18.73 -6.57 5.62
N PHE A 2 -18.99 -7.72 6.23
CA PHE A 2 -19.89 -8.76 5.70
C PHE A 2 -21.08 -8.89 6.64
N PHE A 3 -22.27 -9.11 6.10
CA PHE A 3 -23.48 -9.33 6.89
C PHE A 3 -24.29 -10.49 6.30
N LEU A 4 -25.05 -11.18 7.16
CA LEU A 4 -25.98 -12.21 6.75
C LEU A 4 -27.30 -11.55 6.37
N ASP A 5 -27.79 -11.85 5.17
CA ASP A 5 -29.15 -11.56 4.76
C ASP A 5 -30.13 -12.60 5.33
N GLU A 6 -31.42 -12.28 5.37
CA GLU A 6 -32.50 -13.13 5.93
C GLU A 6 -32.54 -14.55 5.34
N GLY A 7 -31.95 -14.74 4.16
CA GLY A 7 -31.81 -16.03 3.47
C GLY A 7 -30.47 -16.75 3.65
N THR A 8 -29.65 -16.43 4.66
CA THR A 8 -28.29 -16.99 4.90
C THR A 8 -27.22 -16.63 3.87
N ALA A 9 -27.56 -15.84 2.86
CA ALA A 9 -26.59 -15.34 1.89
C ALA A 9 -25.68 -14.29 2.53
N LEU A 10 -24.36 -14.53 2.50
CA LEU A 10 -23.36 -13.57 2.94
C LEU A 10 -23.21 -12.47 1.89
N LYS A 11 -23.68 -11.26 2.20
CA LYS A 11 -23.55 -10.09 1.32
C LYS A 11 -22.42 -9.19 1.79
N SER A 12 -21.69 -8.63 0.82
CA SER A 12 -20.66 -7.61 1.09
C SER A 12 -21.21 -6.23 0.73
N LEU A 13 -21.00 -5.25 1.61
CA LEU A 13 -21.37 -3.84 1.38
C LEU A 13 -20.52 -3.14 0.31
N ARG A 14 -19.62 -3.87 -0.36
CA ARG A 14 -18.60 -3.31 -1.26
C ARG A 14 -19.15 -2.71 -2.55
N GLY A 15 -20.41 -3.00 -2.90
CA GLY A 15 -21.08 -2.39 -4.06
C GLY A 15 -21.66 -1.00 -3.81
N TRP A 16 -21.73 -0.51 -2.56
CA TRP A 16 -22.40 0.75 -2.22
C TRP A 16 -21.49 1.80 -1.57
N THR A 17 -20.24 1.43 -1.26
CA THR A 17 -19.26 2.35 -0.72
C THR A 17 -18.24 2.69 -1.80
N ASP A 18 -18.00 3.97 -2.05
CA ASP A 18 -16.86 4.50 -2.83
C ASP A 18 -15.51 4.26 -2.13
N GLN A 19 -15.48 3.33 -1.18
CA GLN A 19 -14.31 2.92 -0.44
C GLN A 19 -13.49 2.02 -1.36
N ALA A 20 -12.57 2.64 -2.10
CA ALA A 20 -11.61 1.95 -2.96
C ALA A 20 -10.98 0.76 -2.22
N GLU A 21 -10.83 -0.35 -2.94
CA GLU A 21 -10.11 -1.53 -2.45
C GLU A 21 -8.75 -1.07 -1.90
N PRO A 22 -8.35 -1.49 -0.69
CA PRO A 22 -7.05 -1.09 -0.15
C PRO A 22 -5.97 -1.45 -1.15
N ASP A 23 -5.08 -0.50 -1.42
CA ASP A 23 -3.92 -0.73 -2.27
C ASP A 23 -3.17 -2.00 -1.82
N VAL A 24 -2.60 -2.74 -2.78
CA VAL A 24 -1.94 -4.03 -2.56
C VAL A 24 -0.88 -3.95 -1.44
N PHE A 25 -0.16 -2.84 -1.32
CA PHE A 25 0.83 -2.65 -0.26
C PHE A 25 0.18 -2.47 1.12
N VAL A 26 -0.96 -1.77 1.20
CA VAL A 26 -1.73 -1.61 2.44
C VAL A 26 -2.33 -2.95 2.88
N ALA A 27 -2.82 -3.74 1.92
CA ALA A 27 -3.36 -5.08 2.16
C ALA A 27 -2.27 -6.06 2.63
N LEU A 28 -1.12 -6.13 1.94
CA LEU A 28 0.03 -6.96 2.32
C LEU A 28 0.60 -6.56 3.69
N ALA A 29 0.69 -5.27 3.95
CA ALA A 29 1.20 -4.78 5.23
C ALA A 29 0.21 -4.97 6.38
N SER A 30 -1.03 -5.45 6.13
CA SER A 30 -2.09 -5.49 7.13
C SER A 30 -2.30 -4.14 7.84
N GLY A 31 -2.18 -3.04 7.09
CA GLY A 31 -2.24 -1.67 7.64
C GLY A 31 -1.00 -1.22 8.42
N ARG A 32 0.11 -1.98 8.43
CA ARG A 32 1.34 -1.66 9.19
C ARG A 32 2.37 -0.85 8.39
N SER A 33 2.12 -0.60 7.10
CA SER A 33 2.94 0.33 6.32
C SER A 33 2.24 1.70 6.36
N PRO A 34 2.76 2.65 7.15
CA PRO A 34 2.18 4.00 7.22
C PRO A 34 2.44 4.81 5.94
N PHE A 35 3.35 4.34 5.08
CA PHE A 35 3.80 5.02 3.89
C PHE A 35 2.91 4.70 2.68
N ARG A 36 2.49 5.74 1.97
CA ARG A 36 1.83 5.65 0.66
C ARG A 36 2.84 5.24 -0.40
N CYS A 37 2.36 4.77 -1.56
CA CYS A 37 3.25 4.42 -2.68
C CYS A 37 4.15 5.59 -3.12
N SER A 38 3.64 6.83 -3.07
CA SER A 38 4.43 8.04 -3.34
C SER A 38 5.61 8.20 -2.39
N ASP A 39 5.43 7.85 -1.11
CA ASP A 39 6.45 7.98 -0.08
C ASP A 39 7.54 6.91 -0.28
N LEU A 40 7.15 5.71 -0.72
CA LEU A 40 8.09 4.63 -1.06
C LEU A 40 8.92 4.96 -2.30
N LEU A 41 8.31 5.60 -3.31
CA LEU A 41 9.03 6.07 -4.50
C LEU A 41 10.01 7.18 -4.14
N ALA A 42 9.58 8.16 -3.34
CA ALA A 42 10.46 9.23 -2.86
C ALA A 42 11.62 8.68 -2.01
N LEU A 43 11.37 7.64 -1.21
CA LEU A 43 12.42 6.95 -0.45
C LEU A 43 13.43 6.24 -1.37
N ALA A 44 12.97 5.61 -2.45
CA ALA A 44 13.84 4.96 -3.43
C ALA A 44 14.76 6.00 -4.11
N GLU A 45 14.21 7.14 -4.54
CA GLU A 45 15.01 8.24 -5.13
C GLU A 45 16.06 8.78 -4.16
N LEU A 46 15.71 8.89 -2.87
CA LEU A 46 16.64 9.33 -1.83
C LEU A 46 17.79 8.33 -1.63
N ILE A 47 17.47 7.03 -1.58
CA ILE A 47 18.47 5.96 -1.48
C ILE A 47 19.40 5.95 -2.69
N ASP A 48 18.85 6.11 -3.90
CA ASP A 48 19.63 6.19 -5.13
C ASP A 48 20.56 7.41 -5.14
N GLY A 49 20.09 8.56 -4.62
CA GLY A 49 20.92 9.75 -4.43
C GLY A 49 22.11 9.51 -3.49
N PHE A 50 21.88 8.80 -2.38
CA PHE A 50 22.95 8.45 -1.43
C PHE A 50 23.93 7.40 -1.97
N LEU A 51 23.44 6.40 -2.72
CA LEU A 51 24.27 5.36 -3.32
C LEU A 51 25.04 5.87 -4.54
N GLY A 52 24.47 6.80 -5.30
CA GLY A 52 25.13 7.47 -6.42
C GLY A 52 26.28 8.39 -5.99
N ASP A 53 26.17 9.00 -4.82
CA ASP A 53 27.22 9.85 -4.23
C ASP A 53 28.38 9.02 -3.62
N GLY A 54 28.10 7.78 -3.19
CA GLY A 54 29.09 6.88 -2.60
C GLY A 54 29.90 6.01 -3.58
N GLY A 55 29.61 6.07 -4.89
CA GLY A 55 30.29 5.28 -5.94
C GLY A 55 31.50 5.98 -6.59
N GLY A 56 31.89 7.14 -6.06
CA GLY A 56 32.77 8.10 -6.72
C GLY A 56 34.21 8.20 -6.21
N GLU A 57 34.79 7.21 -5.52
CA GLU A 57 36.26 7.15 -5.35
C GLU A 57 36.76 5.78 -4.88
N HIS A 58 37.39 5.04 -5.80
CA HIS A 58 38.55 4.24 -5.47
C HIS A 58 39.45 4.21 -6.71
N VAL A 59 40.41 5.15 -6.72
CA VAL A 59 41.67 5.05 -7.49
C VAL A 59 42.58 4.08 -6.76
#